data_AF-A0A926BEG1-F1
#
_entry.id   AF-A0A926BEG1-F1
#
_cell.length_a   1.000
_cell.length_b   1.000
_cell.length_c   1.000
_cell.angle_alpha   90.00
_cell.angle_beta   90.00
_cell.angle_gamma   90.00
#
_symmetry.space_group_name_H-M   'P 1'
#
loop_
_entity.id
_entity.type
_entity.pdbx_description
1 polymer ?
#
loop_
_entity_poly.entity_id
_entity_poly.type
_entity_poly.pdbx_seq_one_letter_code
_entity_poly.pdbx_strand_id
1 'polypeptide(L)'
;MITTQTLQAVRYLNLYTDLGEVDVMRQIPGVDSFDGLWERSALIDLGGFAVRVASLDDLIAMKRAANRPKDQAHLYELLALKKLIEDQAT
;
A
#
# COMPACT_ATOMS: atom_id res chain seq x y z
N MET A 1 -22.39 2.82 -11.93
CA MET A 1 -21.81 4.14 -11.58
C MET A 1 -21.32 4.08 -10.13
N ILE A 2 -20.04 4.33 -9.88
CA ILE A 2 -19.49 4.40 -8.51
C ILE A 2 -19.84 5.77 -7.94
N THR A 3 -20.43 5.80 -6.75
CA THR A 3 -20.82 7.04 -6.06
C THR A 3 -20.13 7.16 -4.72
N THR A 4 -20.12 8.36 -4.14
CA THR A 4 -19.63 8.56 -2.77
C THR A 4 -20.33 7.63 -1.77
N GLN A 5 -21.65 7.45 -1.90
CA GLN A 5 -22.44 6.55 -1.06
C GLN A 5 -21.94 5.09 -1.18
N THR A 6 -21.61 4.64 -2.40
CA THR A 6 -21.05 3.31 -2.65
C THR A 6 -19.72 3.13 -1.91
N LEU A 7 -18.81 4.11 -2.01
CA LEU A 7 -17.50 4.04 -1.36
C LEU A 7 -17.60 4.08 0.16
N GLN A 8 -18.52 4.86 0.72
CA GLN A 8 -18.74 4.92 2.17
C GLN A 8 -19.27 3.58 2.73
N ALA A 9 -20.07 2.86 1.96
CA ALA A 9 -20.70 1.61 2.38
C ALA A 9 -19.76 0.40 2.36
N VAL A 10 -18.62 0.47 1.67
CA VAL A 10 -17.67 -0.65 1.53
C VAL A 10 -16.31 -0.36 2.18
N ARG A 11 -15.60 -1.42 2.55
CA ARG A 11 -14.22 -1.34 3.04
C ARG A 11 -13.20 -1.63 1.93
N TYR A 12 -13.53 -2.59 1.06
CA TYR A 12 -12.75 -3.00 -0.10
C TYR A 12 -13.69 -3.10 -1.29
N LEU A 13 -13.25 -2.58 -2.43
CA LEU A 13 -13.97 -2.64 -3.69
C LEU A 13 -13.01 -3.11 -4.78
N ASN A 14 -13.26 -4.30 -5.32
CA ASN A 14 -12.48 -4.83 -6.43
C ASN A 14 -13.19 -4.44 -7.72
N LEU A 15 -12.51 -3.71 -8.60
CA LEU A 15 -13.02 -3.23 -9.86
C LEU A 15 -12.41 -4.01 -11.01
N TYR A 16 -13.23 -4.31 -12.00
CA TYR A 16 -12.79 -4.89 -13.26
C TYR A 16 -12.87 -3.82 -14.32
N THR A 17 -11.73 -3.49 -14.92
CA THR A 17 -11.61 -2.54 -16.03
C THR A 17 -11.22 -3.28 -17.30
N ASP A 18 -11.34 -2.62 -18.44
CA ASP A 18 -10.79 -3.08 -19.72
C ASP A 18 -9.26 -3.26 -19.69
N LEU A 19 -8.58 -2.62 -18.73
CA LEU A 19 -7.13 -2.71 -18.52
C LEU A 19 -6.72 -3.66 -17.39
N GLY A 20 -7.67 -4.32 -16.72
CA GLY A 20 -7.42 -5.27 -15.63
C GLY A 20 -8.09 -4.93 -14.30
N GLU A 21 -7.68 -5.63 -13.25
CA GLU A 21 -8.25 -5.50 -11.90
C GLU A 21 -7.67 -4.30 -11.14
N VAL A 22 -8.53 -3.56 -10.44
CA VAL A 22 -8.15 -2.42 -9.59
C VAL A 22 -8.83 -2.54 -8.23
N ASP A 23 -8.05 -2.62 -7.16
CA ASP A 23 -8.57 -2.66 -5.80
C ASP A 23 -8.60 -1.25 -5.18
N VAL A 24 -9.77 -0.85 -4.68
CA VAL A 24 -9.96 0.39 -3.92
C VAL A 24 -10.21 0.04 -2.46
N MET A 25 -9.35 0.51 -1.57
CA MET A 25 -9.39 0.19 -0.14
C MET A 25 -9.61 1.46 0.67
N ARG A 26 -10.68 1.50 1.47
CA ARG A 26 -11.00 2.66 2.32
C ARG A 26 -10.31 2.58 3.68
N GLN A 27 -10.02 1.36 4.12
CA GLN A 27 -9.28 1.09 5.35
C GLN A 27 -8.33 -0.06 5.07
N ILE A 28 -7.07 0.12 5.45
CA ILE A 28 -6.02 -0.87 5.25
C ILE A 28 -5.47 -1.22 6.65
N PRO A 29 -5.54 -2.48 7.09
CA PRO A 29 -4.93 -2.90 8.34
C PRO A 29 -3.44 -2.54 8.35
N GLY A 30 -2.95 -2.01 9.48
CA GLY A 30 -1.56 -1.54 9.58
C GLY A 30 -1.33 -0.10 9.12
N VAL A 31 -2.36 0.59 8.62
CA VAL A 31 -2.34 2.02 8.33
C VAL A 31 -3.23 2.77 9.31
N ASP A 32 -2.73 3.91 9.79
CA ASP A 32 -3.40 4.81 10.71
C ASP A 32 -4.52 5.62 10.04
N SER A 33 -4.19 6.31 8.94
CA SER A 33 -5.10 7.18 8.19
C SER A 33 -4.64 7.35 6.75
N PHE A 34 -5.55 7.80 5.86
CA PHE A 34 -5.17 8.13 4.49
C PHE A 34 -4.18 9.30 4.46
N ASP A 35 -4.41 10.36 5.25
CA ASP A 35 -3.55 11.54 5.26
C ASP A 35 -2.14 11.20 5.75
N GLY A 36 -2.01 10.39 6.81
CA GLY A 36 -0.72 9.91 7.30
C GLY A 36 0.02 9.04 6.28
N LEU A 37 -0.69 8.10 5.63
CA LEU A 37 -0.13 7.30 4.55
C LEU A 37 0.32 8.16 3.36
N TRP A 38 -0.49 9.17 3.01
CA TRP A 38 -0.21 10.09 1.91
C TRP A 38 1.02 10.94 2.19
N GLU A 39 1.14 11.49 3.39
CA GLU A 39 2.29 12.29 3.83
C GLU A 39 3.60 11.48 3.77
N ARG A 40 3.57 10.22 4.23
CA ARG A 40 4.73 9.32 4.23
C ARG A 40 5.03 8.68 2.88
N SER A 41 4.12 8.81 1.90
CA SER A 41 4.29 8.18 0.59
C SER A 41 5.49 8.72 -0.18
N ALA A 42 6.16 7.85 -0.94
CA ALA A 42 7.17 8.26 -1.89
C ALA A 42 6.52 8.63 -3.22
N LEU A 43 7.01 9.69 -3.87
CA LEU A 43 6.64 10.03 -5.25
C LEU A 43 7.65 9.38 -6.20
N ILE A 44 7.16 8.59 -7.14
CA ILE A 44 7.98 7.94 -8.17
C ILE A 44 7.53 8.40 -9.57
N ASP A 45 8.47 8.44 -10.51
CA ASP A 45 8.13 8.55 -11.93
C ASP A 45 7.81 7.15 -12.47
N LEU A 46 6.59 6.99 -12.98
CA LEU A 46 6.15 5.77 -13.62
C LEU A 46 5.73 6.10 -15.05
N GLY A 47 6.70 6.07 -15.97
CA GLY A 47 6.46 6.35 -17.37
C GLY A 47 6.05 7.80 -17.63
N GLY A 48 6.68 8.76 -16.94
CA GLY A 48 6.35 10.19 -17.03
C GLY A 48 5.18 10.64 -16.14
N PHE A 49 4.58 9.72 -15.38
CA PHE A 49 3.53 10.03 -14.42
C PHE A 49 4.09 10.03 -13.00
N ALA A 50 3.85 11.12 -12.27
CA ALA A 50 4.17 11.19 -10.85
C ALA A 50 3.14 10.39 -10.03
N VAL A 51 3.55 9.23 -9.53
CA VAL A 51 2.69 8.29 -8.78
C VAL A 51 3.16 8.18 -7.34
N ARG A 52 2.20 8.16 -6.40
CA ARG A 52 2.48 7.93 -4.99
C ARG A 52 2.46 6.44 -4.66
N VAL A 53 3.51 6.01 -3.97
CA VAL A 53 3.64 4.64 -3.45
C VAL A 53 3.83 4.69 -1.94
N ALA A 54 3.20 3.74 -1.24
CA ALA A 54 3.32 3.63 0.21
C ALA A 54 4.79 3.50 0.63
N SER A 55 5.14 4.07 1.78
CA SER A 55 6.49 3.95 2.33
C SER A 55 6.83 2.48 2.63
N LEU A 56 8.12 2.16 2.69
CA LEU A 56 8.56 0.81 3.07
C LEU A 56 8.04 0.41 4.45
N ASP A 57 7.98 1.36 5.40
CA ASP A 57 7.47 1.13 6.74
C ASP A 57 5.96 0.85 6.74
N ASP A 58 5.19 1.59 5.95
CA ASP A 58 3.76 1.35 5.81
C ASP A 58 3.50 0.00 5.13
N LEU A 59 4.27 -0.39 4.11
CA LEU A 59 4.17 -1.71 3.48
C LEU A 59 4.46 -2.85 4.48
N ILE A 60 5.49 -2.71 5.32
CA ILE A 60 5.81 -3.65 6.39
C ILE A 60 4.65 -3.75 7.39
N ALA A 61 4.09 -2.61 7.81
CA ALA A 61 2.97 -2.56 8.75
C ALA A 61 1.72 -3.23 8.18
N MET A 62 1.40 -2.97 6.90
CA MET A 62 0.29 -3.60 6.18
C MET A 62 0.44 -5.11 6.12
N LYS A 63 1.63 -5.62 5.75
CA LYS A 63 1.88 -7.06 5.64
C LYS A 63 1.82 -7.76 7.00
N ARG A 64 2.36 -7.14 8.06
CA ARG A 64 2.25 -7.63 9.44
C ARG A 64 0.80 -7.73 9.89
N ALA A 65 -0.02 -6.72 9.58
CA ALA A 65 -1.42 -6.70 9.97
C ALA A 65 -2.27 -7.71 9.17
N ALA A 66 -1.97 -7.92 7.89
CA ALA A 66 -2.66 -8.90 7.05
C ALA A 66 -2.37 -10.35 7.46
N ASN A 67 -1.11 -10.65 7.80
CA ASN A 67 -0.63 -11.93 8.36
C ASN A 67 -1.14 -13.21 7.65
N ARG A 68 -1.35 -13.15 6.33
CA ARG A 68 -1.65 -14.34 5.53
C ARG A 68 -0.35 -15.09 5.23
N PRO A 69 -0.35 -16.39 4.94
CA PRO A 69 0.88 -17.14 4.64
C PRO A 69 1.77 -16.49 3.56
N LYS A 70 1.16 -15.98 2.49
CA LYS A 70 1.87 -15.24 1.43
C LYS A 70 2.44 -13.89 1.88
N ASP A 71 1.80 -13.23 2.85
CA ASP A 71 2.26 -11.94 3.37
C ASP A 71 3.44 -12.11 4.33
N GLN A 72 3.52 -13.23 5.04
CA GLN A 72 4.66 -13.58 5.88
C GLN A 72 5.94 -13.74 5.05
N ALA A 73 5.87 -14.40 3.89
CA ALA A 73 7.01 -14.54 2.97
C ALA A 73 7.52 -13.16 2.50
N HIS A 74 6.64 -12.32 1.95
CA HIS A 74 7.01 -10.97 1.50
C HIS A 74 7.51 -10.06 2.65
N LEU A 75 7.02 -10.25 3.88
CA LEU A 75 7.47 -9.48 5.03
C LEU A 75 8.97 -9.68 5.30
N TYR A 76 9.50 -10.89 5.11
CA TYR A 76 10.93 -11.13 5.27
C TYR A 76 11.76 -10.34 4.25
N GLU A 77 11.33 -10.31 3.00
CA GLU A 77 11.99 -9.56 1.93
C GLU A 77 12.01 -8.06 2.22
N LEU A 78 10.87 -7.50 2.65
CA LEU A 78 10.75 -6.08 2.99
C LEU A 78 11.63 -5.69 4.20
N LEU A 79 11.73 -6.56 5.21
CA LEU A 79 12.59 -6.32 6.38
C LEU A 79 14.08 -6.40 6.02
N ALA A 80 14.47 -7.33 5.14
CA ALA A 80 15.83 -7.41 4.63
C ALA A 80 16.19 -6.16 3.82
N LEU A 81 15.28 -5.69 2.96
CA LEU A 81 15.46 -4.44 2.21
C LEU A 81 15.63 -3.24 3.14
N LYS A 82 14.80 -3.12 4.17
CA LYS A 82 14.90 -2.03 5.15
C LYS A 82 16.28 -2.01 5.81
N LYS A 83 16.76 -3.16 6.26
CA LYS A 83 18.08 -3.28 6.88
C LYS A 83 19.20 -2.85 5.93
N LEU A 84 19.15 -3.27 4.66
CA LEU A 84 20.15 -2.87 3.66
C LEU A 84 20.20 -1.35 3.46
N ILE A 85 19.04 -0.68 3.44
CA ILE A 85 18.95 0.77 3.30
C ILE A 85 19.52 1.48 4.53
N GLU A 86 19.22 0.98 5.73
CA GLU A 86 19.74 1.53 6.99
C GLU A 86 21.28 1.38 7.10
N ASP A 87 21.80 0.21 6.71
CA ASP A 87 23.24 -0.08 6.69
C ASP A 87 24.00 0.81 5.68
N GLN A 88 23.36 1.22 4.59
CA GLN A 88 23.94 2.13 3.58
C GLN A 88 23.89 3.61 3.99
N ALA A 89 23.06 3.97 4.97
CA ALA A 89 22.93 5.33 5.48
C ALA A 89 23.93 5.66 6.60
N THR A 90 24.73 4.67 7.04
CA THR A 90 25.79 4.77 8.06
C THR A 90 27.16 4.80 7.40
#